data_AF-A0A7Z1R4E0-F1
#
_entry.id   AF-A0A7Z1R4E0-F1
#
_cell.length_a   1.000
_cell.length_b   1.000
_cell.length_c   1.000
_cell.angle_alpha   90.00
_cell.angle_beta   90.00
_cell.angle_gamma   90.00
#
_symmetry.space_group_name_H-M   'P 1'
#
loop_
_entity.id
_entity.type
_entity.pdbx_description
1 polymer ?
#
loop_
_entity_poly.entity_id
_entity_poly.type
_entity_poly.pdbx_seq_one_letter_code
_entity_poly.pdbx_strand_id
1 'polypeptide(L)'
;MRVLLLVVVLAASLVGGFFFRGDVDHSVSAPAVIVLSVCVLAADLLGSPKSRTARMGAAVLAGVLFAVGWYLGGRELEAATNDCAQRAEEVRTALAEHRQRTGSFPASPDELVGLEWPGKRLLRASPLQYMRTEDGYLLWYRDGRLNFTATDEHELSVERQYE
;
A
#
# COMPACT_ATOMS: atom_id res chain seq x y z
N MET A 1 15.24 7.02 -29.84
CA MET A 1 15.46 7.38 -28.42
C MET A 1 14.26 8.07 -27.78
N ARG A 2 13.69 9.14 -28.36
CA ARG A 2 12.53 9.86 -27.77
C ARG A 2 11.30 8.99 -27.50
N VAL A 3 10.93 8.11 -28.43
CA VAL A 3 9.78 7.20 -28.26
C VAL A 3 9.99 6.24 -27.09
N LEU A 4 11.20 5.68 -26.95
CA LEU A 4 11.54 4.81 -25.83
C LEU A 4 11.46 5.55 -24.50
N LEU A 5 12.00 6.77 -24.42
CA LEU A 5 11.90 7.62 -23.22
C LEU A 5 10.43 7.97 -22.89
N LEU A 6 9.61 8.25 -23.90
CA LEU A 6 8.19 8.50 -23.69
C LEU A 6 7.48 7.28 -23.11
N VAL A 7 7.75 6.08 -23.65
CA VAL A 7 7.20 4.83 -23.10
C VAL A 7 7.62 4.63 -21.64
N VAL A 8 8.88 4.91 -21.30
CA VAL A 8 9.37 4.83 -19.92
C VAL A 8 8.63 5.82 -19.01
N VAL A 9 8.40 7.06 -19.45
CA VAL A 9 7.64 8.06 -18.69
C VAL A 9 6.19 7.63 -18.48
N LEU A 10 5.53 7.08 -19.51
CA LEU A 10 4.17 6.58 -19.41
C LEU A 10 4.07 5.39 -18.44
N ALA A 11 5.03 4.46 -18.49
CA ALA A 11 5.11 3.35 -17.54
C ALA A 11 5.38 3.85 -16.11
N ALA A 12 6.30 4.80 -15.93
CA ALA A 12 6.59 5.41 -14.64
C ALA A 12 5.37 6.15 -14.07
N SER A 13 4.54 6.76 -14.93
CA SER A 13 3.31 7.42 -14.52
C SER A 13 2.30 6.42 -13.95
N LEU A 14 2.11 5.28 -14.62
CA LEU A 14 1.25 4.19 -14.13
C LEU A 14 1.76 3.61 -12.80
N VAL A 15 3.05 3.25 -12.74
CA VAL A 15 3.67 2.68 -11.53
C VAL A 15 3.67 3.68 -10.39
N GLY A 16 3.95 4.95 -10.67
CA GLY A 16 3.89 6.04 -9.70
C GLY A 16 2.49 6.19 -9.10
N GLY A 17 1.45 6.25 -9.95
CA GLY A 17 0.06 6.30 -9.48
C GLY A 17 -0.27 5.12 -8.56
N PHE A 18 0.09 3.91 -8.98
CA PHE A 18 -0.12 2.68 -8.20
C PHE A 18 0.61 2.71 -6.85
N PHE A 19 1.88 3.12 -6.85
CA PHE A 19 2.70 3.17 -5.64
C PHE A 19 2.24 4.23 -4.64
N PHE A 20 1.86 5.43 -5.11
CA PHE A 20 1.49 6.54 -4.23
C PHE A 20 0.06 6.47 -3.71
N ARG A 21 -0.90 5.91 -4.46
CA ARG A 21 -2.20 5.54 -3.85
C ARG A 21 -2.08 4.40 -2.86
N GLY A 22 -0.96 3.68 -2.91
CA GLY A 22 -0.65 2.68 -1.93
C GLY A 22 -0.42 3.22 -0.51
N ASP A 23 -0.38 4.55 -0.31
CA ASP A 23 -0.58 5.20 0.99
C ASP A 23 -2.07 5.42 1.26
N VAL A 24 -2.48 5.12 2.50
CA VAL A 24 -3.89 5.15 2.94
C VAL A 24 -4.38 6.57 3.22
N ASP A 25 -3.47 7.55 3.29
CA ASP A 25 -3.86 8.95 3.26
C ASP A 25 -4.63 9.22 1.97
N HIS A 26 -5.95 9.40 2.11
CA HIS A 26 -6.81 9.74 0.99
C HIS A 26 -6.49 11.13 0.41
N SER A 27 -5.66 11.91 1.12
CA SER A 27 -5.09 13.15 0.64
C SER A 27 -4.08 12.87 -0.46
N VAL A 28 -4.09 13.70 -1.50
CA VAL A 28 -3.07 13.61 -2.54
C VAL A 28 -1.76 14.10 -1.92
N SER A 29 -0.85 13.18 -1.62
CA SER A 29 0.43 13.52 -1.02
C SER A 29 1.23 14.46 -1.94
N ALA A 30 1.96 15.42 -1.37
CA ALA A 30 2.81 16.33 -2.15
C ALA A 30 3.77 15.59 -3.11
N PRO A 31 4.40 14.46 -2.71
CA PRO A 31 5.20 13.65 -3.62
C PRO A 31 4.42 13.11 -4.83
N ALA A 32 3.17 12.68 -4.64
CA ALA A 32 2.33 12.19 -5.73
C ALA A 32 2.04 13.29 -6.77
N VAL A 33 1.73 14.51 -6.31
CA VAL A 33 1.52 15.67 -7.18
C VAL A 33 2.79 16.01 -7.95
N ILE A 34 3.95 15.99 -7.29
CA ILE A 34 5.25 16.25 -7.91
C ILE A 34 5.52 15.22 -9.01
N VAL A 35 5.35 13.93 -8.72
CA VAL A 35 5.61 12.84 -9.67
C VAL A 35 4.66 12.91 -10.87
N LEU A 36 3.37 13.15 -10.64
CA LEU A 36 2.40 13.39 -11.70
C LEU A 36 2.82 14.56 -12.58
N SER A 37 3.17 15.70 -11.97
CA SER A 37 3.57 16.92 -12.68
C SER A 37 4.83 16.68 -13.53
N VAL A 38 5.84 16.00 -12.98
CA VAL A 38 7.07 15.65 -13.69
C VAL A 38 6.77 14.72 -14.86
N CYS A 39 5.93 13.70 -14.68
CA CYS A 39 5.55 12.77 -15.75
C CYS A 39 4.79 13.47 -16.88
N VAL A 40 3.85 14.35 -16.55
CA VAL A 40 3.06 15.12 -17.54
C VAL A 40 3.96 16.08 -18.32
N LEU A 41 4.84 16.82 -17.63
CA LEU A 41 5.79 17.74 -18.28
C LEU A 41 6.79 16.97 -19.15
N ALA A 42 7.33 15.85 -18.66
CA ALA A 42 8.25 15.02 -19.43
C ALA A 42 7.56 14.43 -20.67
N ALA A 43 6.31 13.97 -20.56
CA ALA A 43 5.53 13.47 -21.69
C ALA A 43 5.24 14.56 -22.73
N ASP A 44 4.92 15.79 -22.30
CA ASP A 44 4.74 16.94 -23.20
C ASP A 44 6.03 17.29 -23.95
N LEU A 45 7.18 17.31 -23.26
CA LEU A 45 8.49 17.61 -23.84
C LEU A 45 9.01 16.51 -24.78
N LEU A 46 8.70 15.24 -24.47
CA LEU A 46 9.11 14.09 -25.27
C LEU A 46 8.14 13.79 -26.43
N GLY A 47 6.94 14.36 -26.42
CA GLY A 47 5.98 14.30 -27.51
C GLY A 47 6.52 14.86 -28.84
N SER A 48 5.81 14.59 -29.93
CA SER A 48 6.30 14.96 -31.27
C SER A 48 6.53 16.48 -31.39
N PRO A 49 7.75 16.95 -31.70
CA PRO A 49 8.06 18.38 -31.77
C PRO A 49 7.31 19.09 -32.91
N LYS A 50 6.85 18.32 -33.91
CA LYS A 50 6.17 18.84 -35.10
C LYS A 50 4.66 19.02 -34.90
N SER A 51 4.09 18.47 -33.83
CA SER A 51 2.65 18.48 -33.62
C SER A 51 2.31 18.81 -32.17
N ARG A 52 1.69 19.98 -31.96
CA ARG A 52 1.18 20.40 -30.65
C ARG A 52 0.10 19.45 -30.14
N THR A 53 -0.73 18.89 -31.02
CA THR A 53 -1.78 17.92 -30.64
C THR A 53 -1.17 16.61 -30.16
N ALA A 54 -0.09 16.14 -30.76
CA ALA A 54 0.61 14.94 -30.31
C ALA A 54 1.29 15.12 -28.94
N ARG A 55 1.82 16.31 -28.64
CA ARG A 55 2.38 16.65 -27.32
C ARG A 55 1.31 16.68 -26.24
N MET A 56 0.22 17.40 -26.49
CA MET A 56 -0.93 17.43 -25.58
C MET A 56 -1.52 16.02 -25.37
N GLY A 57 -1.61 15.21 -26.43
CA GLY A 57 -2.06 13.82 -26.33
C GLY A 57 -1.17 12.98 -25.42
N ALA A 58 0.16 13.12 -25.51
CA ALA A 58 1.10 12.42 -24.64
C ALA A 58 0.98 12.85 -23.16
N ALA A 59 0.83 14.16 -22.90
CA ALA A 59 0.62 14.71 -21.57
C ALA A 59 -0.69 14.21 -20.93
N VAL A 60 -1.80 14.23 -21.68
CA VAL A 60 -3.09 13.70 -21.25
C VAL A 60 -3.00 12.20 -20.97
N LEU A 61 -2.34 11.45 -21.86
CA LEU A 61 -2.17 10.00 -21.67
C LEU A 61 -1.37 9.68 -20.40
N ALA A 62 -0.32 10.44 -20.08
CA ALA A 62 0.40 10.29 -18.83
C ALA A 62 -0.53 10.52 -17.62
N GLY A 63 -1.31 11.61 -17.62
CA GLY A 63 -2.27 11.87 -16.55
C GLY A 63 -3.32 10.76 -16.39
N VAL A 64 -3.84 10.23 -17.49
CA VAL A 64 -4.78 9.10 -17.47
C VAL A 64 -4.13 7.84 -16.90
N LEU A 65 -2.92 7.50 -17.34
CA LEU A 65 -2.19 6.35 -16.81
C LEU A 65 -1.89 6.48 -15.32
N PHE A 66 -1.52 7.67 -14.85
CA PHE A 66 -1.37 7.93 -13.43
C PHE A 66 -2.68 7.67 -12.67
N ALA A 67 -3.81 8.18 -13.17
CA ALA A 67 -5.12 8.00 -12.54
C ALA A 67 -5.54 6.52 -12.52
N VAL A 68 -5.27 5.77 -13.59
CA VAL A 68 -5.49 4.32 -13.65
C VAL A 68 -4.62 3.59 -12.63
N GLY A 69 -3.32 3.93 -12.56
CA GLY A 69 -2.40 3.37 -11.57
C GLY A 69 -2.90 3.63 -10.16
N TRP A 70 -3.29 4.88 -9.89
CA TRP A 70 -3.87 5.31 -8.62
C TRP A 70 -5.09 4.45 -8.26
N TYR A 71 -6.07 4.33 -9.16
CA TYR A 71 -7.24 3.49 -8.93
C TYR A 71 -6.88 2.02 -8.60
N LEU A 72 -5.96 1.43 -9.37
CA LEU A 72 -5.51 0.05 -9.14
C LEU A 72 -4.79 -0.12 -7.80
N GLY A 73 -3.92 0.82 -7.41
CA GLY A 73 -3.25 0.81 -6.11
C GLY A 73 -4.24 0.92 -4.95
N GLY A 74 -5.33 1.69 -5.14
CA GLY A 74 -6.40 1.79 -4.15
C GLY A 74 -7.17 0.48 -3.97
N ARG A 75 -7.46 -0.21 -5.07
CA ARG A 75 -8.12 -1.54 -5.02
C ARG A 75 -7.22 -2.59 -4.38
N GLU A 76 -5.92 -2.56 -4.66
CA GLU A 76 -4.95 -3.46 -4.01
C GLU A 76 -4.92 -3.23 -2.49
N LEU A 77 -4.85 -1.98 -2.07
CA LEU A 77 -4.86 -1.61 -0.67
C LEU A 77 -6.17 -2.04 0.02
N GLU A 78 -7.32 -1.82 -0.61
CA GLU A 78 -8.62 -2.26 -0.08
C GLU A 78 -8.68 -3.79 0.05
N ALA A 79 -8.20 -4.52 -0.95
CA ALA A 79 -8.12 -5.97 -0.91
C ALA A 79 -7.20 -6.46 0.22
N ALA A 80 -6.03 -5.84 0.40
CA ALA A 80 -5.09 -6.18 1.46
C ALA A 80 -5.67 -5.91 2.86
N THR A 81 -6.35 -4.78 3.05
CA THR A 81 -7.01 -4.45 4.33
C THR A 81 -8.16 -5.41 4.63
N ASN A 82 -8.97 -5.76 3.62
CA ASN A 82 -10.03 -6.74 3.78
C ASN A 82 -9.48 -8.13 4.12
N ASP A 83 -8.37 -8.54 3.51
CA ASP A 83 -7.69 -9.81 3.82
C ASP A 83 -7.20 -9.83 5.27
N CYS A 84 -6.56 -8.75 5.74
CA CYS A 84 -6.19 -8.62 7.15
C CYS A 84 -7.38 -8.69 8.11
N ALA A 85 -8.51 -8.05 7.75
CA ALA A 85 -9.71 -8.07 8.58
C ALA A 85 -10.36 -9.46 8.62
N GLN A 86 -10.42 -10.17 7.50
CA GLN A 86 -10.99 -11.51 7.41
C GLN A 86 -10.16 -12.56 8.14
N ARG A 87 -8.83 -12.43 8.07
CA ARG A 87 -7.88 -13.39 8.64
C ARG A 87 -7.32 -12.97 10.00
N ALA A 88 -7.90 -11.95 10.62
CA ALA A 88 -7.47 -11.45 11.93
C ALA A 88 -7.51 -12.55 13.01
N GLU A 89 -8.55 -13.39 13.00
CA GLU A 89 -8.69 -14.48 13.96
C GLU A 89 -7.69 -15.62 13.73
N GLU A 90 -7.33 -15.89 12.47
CA GLU A 90 -6.26 -16.84 12.14
C GLU A 90 -4.92 -16.38 12.71
N VAL A 91 -4.60 -15.08 12.58
CA VAL A 91 -3.38 -14.49 13.15
C VAL A 91 -3.35 -14.64 14.67
N ARG A 92 -4.48 -14.35 15.35
CA ARG A 92 -4.57 -14.50 16.81
C ARG A 92 -4.41 -15.95 17.25
N THR A 93 -5.04 -16.88 16.54
CA THR A 93 -4.95 -18.31 16.82
C THR A 93 -3.51 -18.78 16.67
N ALA A 94 -2.84 -18.41 15.57
CA ALA A 94 -1.44 -18.78 15.34
C ALA A 94 -0.48 -18.19 16.39
N LEU A 95 -0.70 -16.95 16.83
CA LEU A 95 0.06 -16.32 17.92
C LEU A 95 -0.14 -17.06 19.25
N ALA A 96 -1.39 -17.44 19.57
CA ALA A 96 -1.72 -18.19 20.77
C ALA A 96 -1.09 -19.61 20.73
N GLU A 97 -1.17 -20.31 19.60
CA GLU A 97 -0.55 -21.62 19.41
C GLU A 97 0.98 -21.55 19.50
N HIS A 98 1.60 -20.50 18.96
CA HIS A 98 3.04 -20.29 19.10
C HIS A 98 3.41 -20.11 20.57
N ARG A 99 2.69 -19.26 21.32
CA ARG A 99 2.90 -19.07 22.76
C ARG A 99 2.71 -20.36 23.55
N GLN A 100 1.70 -21.16 23.24
CA GLN A 100 1.48 -22.43 23.91
C GLN A 100 2.64 -23.41 23.69
N ARG A 101 3.27 -23.37 22.51
CA ARG A 101 4.40 -24.26 22.17
C ARG A 101 5.73 -23.79 22.72
N THR A 102 6.04 -22.50 22.66
CA THR A 102 7.38 -21.96 23.00
C THR A 102 7.41 -21.27 24.37
N GLY A 103 6.25 -21.04 24.99
CA GLY A 103 6.11 -20.28 26.23
C GLY A 103 6.18 -18.76 26.03
N SER A 104 6.36 -18.26 24.81
CA SER A 104 6.49 -16.82 24.53
C SER A 104 5.88 -16.44 23.17
N PHE A 105 5.51 -15.19 22.97
CA PHE A 105 5.10 -14.69 21.65
C PHE A 105 6.30 -14.61 20.69
N PRO A 106 6.09 -14.80 19.38
CA PRO A 106 7.19 -14.77 18.41
C PRO A 106 7.85 -13.39 18.35
N ALA A 107 9.15 -13.32 18.04
CA ALA A 107 9.82 -12.03 17.87
C ALA A 107 9.43 -11.37 16.55
N SER A 108 9.09 -12.17 15.54
CA SER A 108 8.66 -11.73 14.21
C SER A 108 7.50 -12.57 13.66
N PRO A 109 6.66 -12.01 12.77
CA PRO A 109 5.61 -12.78 12.08
C PRO A 109 6.10 -14.03 11.35
N ASP A 110 7.34 -14.01 10.87
CA ASP A 110 7.94 -15.10 10.08
C ASP A 110 8.15 -16.38 10.90
N GLU A 111 8.11 -16.29 12.24
CA GLU A 111 8.19 -17.44 13.15
C GLU A 111 6.86 -18.21 13.28
N LEU A 112 5.77 -17.69 12.72
CA LEU A 112 4.46 -18.33 12.70
C LEU A 112 4.42 -19.42 11.62
N VAL A 113 4.90 -20.61 11.98
CA VAL A 113 4.91 -21.77 11.08
C VAL A 113 3.49 -22.10 10.59
N GLY A 114 3.29 -22.06 9.27
CA GLY A 114 2.04 -22.43 8.61
C GLY A 114 1.06 -21.27 8.40
N LEU A 115 1.37 -20.07 8.88
CA LEU A 115 0.56 -18.87 8.64
C LEU A 115 1.25 -17.97 7.62
N GLU A 116 0.60 -17.72 6.49
CA GLU A 116 0.99 -16.61 5.61
C GLU A 116 0.44 -15.30 6.16
N TRP A 117 1.34 -14.34 6.42
CA TRP A 117 0.97 -13.02 6.95
C TRP A 117 -0.03 -12.32 6.01
N PRO A 118 -1.22 -11.93 6.50
CA PRO A 118 -2.26 -11.39 5.64
C PRO A 118 -1.95 -9.98 5.15
N GLY A 119 -2.67 -9.55 4.13
CA GLY A 119 -2.53 -8.22 3.53
C GLY A 119 -1.29 -8.08 2.67
N LYS A 120 -0.84 -9.16 2.03
CA LYS A 120 0.31 -9.11 1.12
C LYS A 120 0.04 -8.14 -0.03
N ARG A 121 1.03 -7.30 -0.33
CA ARG A 121 0.98 -6.30 -1.41
C ARG A 121 2.11 -6.53 -2.39
N LEU A 122 1.92 -6.04 -3.62
CA LEU A 122 2.84 -6.23 -4.74
C LEU A 122 4.10 -5.38 -4.61
N LEU A 123 3.93 -4.08 -4.29
CA LEU A 123 5.03 -3.11 -4.25
C LEU A 123 5.30 -2.53 -2.85
N ARG A 124 4.57 -2.98 -1.83
CA ARG A 124 4.70 -2.50 -0.44
C ARG A 124 4.56 -3.66 0.55
N ALA A 125 4.92 -3.39 1.80
CA ALA A 125 4.68 -4.33 2.90
C ALA A 125 3.19 -4.39 3.27
N SER A 126 2.81 -5.42 4.03
CA SER A 126 1.46 -5.56 4.56
C SER A 126 1.05 -4.33 5.39
N PRO A 127 -0.23 -3.89 5.31
CA PRO A 127 -0.73 -2.83 6.16
C PRO A 127 -0.75 -3.25 7.64
N LEU A 128 -0.84 -4.57 7.93
CA LEU A 128 -0.81 -5.11 9.28
C LEU A 128 0.63 -5.21 9.80
N GLN A 129 0.86 -4.56 10.93
CA GLN A 129 2.12 -4.52 11.64
C GLN A 129 2.04 -5.34 12.92
N TYR A 130 3.19 -5.85 13.36
CA TYR A 130 3.32 -6.65 14.57
C TYR A 130 4.53 -6.19 15.37
N MET A 131 4.38 -6.14 16.68
CA MET A 131 5.48 -5.95 17.62
C MET A 131 5.22 -6.77 18.86
N ARG A 132 6.22 -7.53 19.28
CA ARG A 132 6.22 -8.18 20.58
C ARG A 132 6.46 -7.14 21.67
N THR A 133 5.71 -7.22 22.76
CA THR A 133 5.91 -6.43 23.98
C THR A 133 6.36 -7.35 25.12
N GLU A 134 6.71 -6.79 26.28
CA GLU A 134 7.10 -7.57 27.45
C GLU A 134 5.93 -8.44 27.96
N ASP A 135 4.73 -7.86 27.96
CA ASP A 135 3.51 -8.51 28.46
C ASP A 135 2.69 -9.23 27.38
N GLY A 136 3.10 -9.15 26.11
CA GLY A 136 2.33 -9.75 25.03
C GLY A 136 2.78 -9.37 23.62
N TYR A 137 1.82 -8.88 22.83
CA TYR A 137 2.04 -8.37 21.50
C TYR A 137 1.12 -7.20 21.20
N LEU A 138 1.49 -6.44 20.19
CA LEU A 138 0.69 -5.40 19.56
C LEU A 138 0.56 -5.75 18.08
N LEU A 139 -0.67 -5.89 17.63
CA LEU A 139 -1.01 -5.78 16.22
C LEU A 139 -1.55 -4.38 15.99
N TRP A 140 -1.26 -3.76 14.86
CA TRP A 140 -1.91 -2.52 14.44
C TRP A 140 -1.83 -2.38 12.93
N TYR A 141 -2.68 -1.54 12.36
CA TYR A 141 -2.53 -1.15 10.97
C TYR A 141 -1.70 0.12 10.92
N ARG A 142 -0.71 0.17 10.01
CA ARG A 142 0.22 1.30 9.90
C ARG A 142 -0.47 2.64 9.61
N ASP A 143 -1.75 2.62 9.26
CA ASP A 143 -2.36 3.65 8.45
C ASP A 143 -3.77 4.07 8.94
N GLY A 144 -3.76 5.04 9.86
CA GLY A 144 -4.62 6.25 9.91
C GLY A 144 -6.12 6.16 10.15
N ARG A 145 -6.84 5.10 9.75
CA ARG A 145 -8.32 5.05 9.92
C ARG A 145 -8.83 3.93 10.82
N LEU A 146 -7.97 2.96 11.12
CA LEU A 146 -8.35 1.78 11.88
C LEU A 146 -7.15 1.28 12.68
N ASN A 147 -6.92 1.83 13.86
CA ASN A 147 -5.96 1.27 14.81
C ASN A 147 -6.64 0.09 15.50
N PHE A 148 -6.42 -1.12 14.99
CA PHE A 148 -6.83 -2.34 15.70
C PHE A 148 -5.67 -2.75 16.58
N THR A 149 -5.72 -2.37 17.86
CA THR A 149 -4.73 -2.81 18.83
C THR A 149 -5.25 -4.06 19.53
N ALA A 150 -4.65 -5.22 19.24
CA ALA A 150 -4.87 -6.43 20.02
C ALA A 150 -3.72 -6.60 21.01
N THR A 151 -4.03 -6.70 22.30
CA THR A 151 -3.09 -7.10 23.35
C THR A 151 -3.48 -8.46 23.91
N ASP A 152 -2.62 -9.06 24.73
CA ASP A 152 -2.91 -10.32 25.41
C ASP A 152 -4.12 -10.20 26.37
N GLU A 153 -4.37 -9.00 26.90
CA GLU A 153 -5.43 -8.74 27.90
C GLU A 153 -6.73 -8.18 27.30
N HIS A 154 -6.71 -7.61 26.10
CA HIS A 154 -7.89 -7.01 25.46
C HIS A 154 -8.17 -7.65 24.10
N GLU A 155 -9.39 -8.16 23.90
CA GLU A 155 -9.91 -8.54 22.59
C GLU A 155 -9.75 -7.38 21.60
N LEU A 156 -9.55 -7.69 20.31
CA LEU A 156 -9.47 -6.74 19.19
C LEU A 156 -10.51 -5.61 19.34
N SER A 157 -10.12 -4.51 19.98
CA SER A 157 -10.99 -3.35 20.14
C SER A 157 -10.80 -2.53 18.87
N VAL A 158 -11.88 -2.46 18.08
CA VAL A 158 -11.92 -1.66 16.87
C VAL A 158 -12.13 -0.21 17.30
N GLU A 159 -11.07 0.49 17.65
CA GLU A 159 -11.17 1.93 17.89
C GLU A 159 -11.16 2.64 16.53
N ARG A 160 -12.35 2.71 15.89
CA ARG A 160 -12.58 3.65 14.79
C ARG A 160 -12.52 5.06 15.38
N GLN A 161 -11.38 5.73 15.27
CA GLN A 161 -11.35 7.18 15.39
C GLN A 161 -12.10 7.75 14.18
N TYR A 162 -13.36 8.14 14.39
CA TYR A 162 -14.03 9.09 13.54
C TYR A 162 -13.48 10.47 13.90
N GLU A 163 -12.46 10.94 13.17
CA GLU A 163 -12.17 12.37 13.06
C GLU A 163 -12.99 13.00 11.93
#